data_AF-A0A972LBI6-F1
#
_entry.id   AF-A0A972LBI6-F1
#
_cell.length_a   1.000
_cell.length_b   1.000
_cell.length_c   1.000
_cell.angle_alpha   90.00
_cell.angle_beta   90.00
_cell.angle_gamma   90.00
#
_symmetry.space_group_name_H-M   'P 1'
#
loop_
_entity.id
_entity.type
_entity.pdbx_description
1 polymer ?
#
loop_
_entity_poly.entity_id
_entity_poly.type
_entity_poly.pdbx_seq_one_letter_code
_entity_poly.pdbx_strand_id
1 'polypeptide(L)'
;MEDLSPSDLKSVLHSKRANIYYLQHCRVLVKGGRVEYVTDEGKASLYWNIPIANTTCMLLGTGTSITQAAMRELAKAGVLVGFCGGGG
;
A
#
# COMPACT_ATOMS: atom_id res chain seq x y z
N MET A 1 37.20 0.98 -6.13
CA MET A 1 35.89 1.22 -5.49
C MET A 1 35.05 0.03 -5.91
N GLU A 2 34.52 -0.77 -4.99
CA GLU A 2 33.63 -1.87 -5.38
C GLU A 2 32.32 -1.28 -5.90
N ASP A 3 31.92 -1.71 -7.09
CA ASP A 3 30.64 -1.31 -7.67
C ASP A 3 29.49 -1.98 -6.91
N LEU A 4 28.39 -1.24 -6.70
CA LEU A 4 27.20 -1.76 -6.04
C LEU A 4 26.54 -2.87 -6.87
N SER A 5 26.16 -3.96 -6.21
CA SER A 5 25.41 -5.02 -6.89
C SER A 5 24.00 -4.53 -7.29
N PRO A 6 23.34 -5.16 -8.28
CA PRO A 6 21.96 -4.82 -8.61
C PRO A 6 20.98 -4.96 -7.42
N SER A 7 21.26 -5.85 -6.47
CA SER A 7 20.48 -5.98 -5.22
C SER A 7 20.67 -4.77 -4.30
N ASP A 8 21.89 -4.25 -4.18
CA ASP A 8 22.16 -3.06 -3.35
C ASP A 8 21.47 -1.84 -3.94
N LEU A 9 21.52 -1.67 -5.26
CA LEU A 9 20.79 -0.60 -5.96
C LEU A 9 19.27 -0.71 -5.77
N LYS A 10 18.71 -1.93 -5.79
CA LYS A 10 17.29 -2.14 -5.47
C LYS A 10 16.96 -1.76 -4.03
N SER A 11 17.82 -2.09 -3.07
CA SER A 11 17.66 -1.71 -1.66
C SER A 11 17.71 -0.19 -1.48
N VAL A 12 18.65 0.49 -2.15
CA VAL A 12 18.72 1.96 -2.16
C VAL A 12 17.44 2.56 -2.76
N LEU A 13 16.97 2.04 -3.90
CA LEU A 13 15.71 2.51 -4.51
C LEU A 13 14.51 2.28 -3.58
N HIS A 14 14.44 1.14 -2.90
CA HIS A 14 13.39 0.84 -1.93
C HIS A 14 13.41 1.81 -0.73
N SER A 15 14.59 2.19 -0.25
CA SER A 15 14.73 3.18 0.83
C SER A 15 14.30 4.60 0.46
N LYS A 16 14.16 4.89 -0.85
CA LYS A 16 13.73 6.19 -1.37
C LYS A 16 12.22 6.27 -1.62
N ARG A 17 11.47 5.21 -1.33
CA ARG A 17 10.00 5.23 -1.40
C ARG A 17 9.46 6.28 -0.44
N ALA A 18 8.58 7.14 -0.92
CA ALA A 18 8.11 8.31 -0.19
C ALA A 18 6.80 8.07 0.58
N ASN A 19 6.02 7.05 0.21
CA ASN A 19 4.64 6.93 0.69
C ASN A 19 4.52 5.91 1.83
N ILE A 20 3.87 6.35 2.91
CA ILE A 20 3.35 5.50 3.99
C ILE A 20 1.87 5.86 4.16
N TYR A 21 0.99 4.86 4.10
CA TYR A 21 -0.44 5.09 4.21
C TYR A 21 -0.94 4.66 5.59
N TYR A 22 -1.71 5.54 6.24
CA TYR A 22 -2.59 5.18 7.34
C TYR A 22 -4.03 5.31 6.84
N LEU A 23 -4.77 4.20 6.86
CA LEU A 23 -6.12 4.14 6.29
C LEU A 23 -7.14 3.73 7.36
N GLN A 24 -8.32 4.34 7.27
CA GLN A 24 -9.49 4.01 8.07
C GLN A 24 -10.74 4.07 7.21
N HIS A 25 -11.78 3.32 7.60
CA HIS A 25 -13.10 3.37 6.96
C HIS A 25 -13.08 3.21 5.43
N CYS A 26 -12.25 2.29 4.94
CA CYS A 26 -12.07 2.06 3.51
C CYS A 26 -11.84 0.58 3.20
N ARG A 27 -12.05 0.19 1.94
CA ARG A 27 -11.74 -1.15 1.44
C ARG A 27 -10.55 -1.06 0.48
N VAL A 28 -9.53 -1.88 0.69
CA VAL A 28 -8.38 -1.98 -0.22
C VAL A 28 -8.57 -3.15 -1.17
N LEU A 29 -8.61 -2.86 -2.46
CA LEU A 29 -8.94 -3.83 -3.51
C LEU A 29 -8.14 -3.59 -4.78
N VAL A 30 -8.20 -4.55 -5.70
CA VAL A 30 -7.64 -4.40 -7.04
C VAL A 30 -8.75 -3.99 -8.00
N LYS A 31 -8.52 -2.90 -8.74
CA LYS A 31 -9.42 -2.42 -9.81
C LYS A 31 -8.58 -2.08 -11.03
N GLY A 32 -8.92 -2.69 -12.17
CA GLY A 32 -8.17 -2.46 -13.42
C GLY A 32 -6.68 -2.78 -13.32
N GLY A 33 -6.30 -3.75 -12.49
CA GLY A 33 -4.90 -4.13 -12.25
C GLY A 33 -4.13 -3.21 -11.29
N ARG A 34 -4.75 -2.16 -10.75
CA ARG A 34 -4.15 -1.26 -9.76
C ARG A 34 -4.66 -1.57 -8.37
N VAL A 35 -3.83 -1.38 -7.36
CA VAL A 35 -4.26 -1.40 -5.97
C VAL A 35 -4.85 -0.03 -5.64
N GLU A 36 -6.11 -0.02 -5.21
CA GLU A 36 -6.85 1.18 -4.86
C GLU A 36 -7.49 1.01 -3.48
N TYR A 37 -7.64 2.09 -2.73
CA TYR A 37 -8.55 2.13 -1.59
C TYR A 37 -9.83 2.86 -1.98
N VAL A 38 -10.96 2.34 -1.54
CA VAL A 38 -12.28 2.92 -1.77
C VAL A 38 -12.91 3.37 -0.46
N THR A 39 -13.36 4.62 -0.44
CA THR A 39 -14.17 5.19 0.64
C THR A 39 -15.60 5.35 0.17
N ASP A 40 -16.56 5.09 1.06
CA ASP A 40 -17.98 5.25 0.75
C ASP A 40 -18.45 6.63 1.28
N GLU A 41 -18.81 7.54 0.38
CA GLU A 41 -19.35 8.87 0.67
C GLU A 41 -20.85 8.89 0.32
N GLY A 42 -21.65 8.23 1.16
CA GLY A 42 -23.10 8.12 0.97
C GLY A 42 -23.47 7.28 -0.25
N LYS A 43 -23.86 7.93 -1.36
CA LYS A 43 -24.23 7.25 -2.62
C LYS A 43 -23.07 7.09 -3.61
N ALA A 44 -21.94 7.73 -3.35
CA ALA A 44 -20.76 7.69 -4.21
C ALA A 44 -19.62 6.92 -3.53
N SER A 45 -18.88 6.15 -4.31
CA SER A 45 -17.63 5.55 -3.88
C SER A 45 -16.47 6.30 -4.52
N LEU A 46 -15.54 6.82 -3.70
CA LEU A 46 -14.33 7.46 -4.18
C LEU A 46 -13.19 6.45 -4.25
N TYR A 47 -12.52 6.38 -5.40
CA TYR A 47 -11.43 5.46 -5.65
C TYR A 47 -10.10 6.22 -5.67
N TRP A 48 -9.16 5.75 -4.86
CA TRP A 48 -7.88 6.39 -4.68
C TRP A 48 -6.76 5.42 -4.98
N ASN A 49 -5.84 5.82 -5.86
CA ASN A 49 -4.75 4.95 -6.30
C ASN A 49 -3.65 4.81 -5.24
N ILE A 50 -3.16 3.60 -5.03
CA ILE A 50 -1.96 3.32 -4.21
C ILE A 50 -0.80 3.03 -5.18
N PRO A 51 0.19 3.93 -5.31
CA PRO A 51 1.35 3.72 -6.17
C PRO A 51 2.34 2.76 -5.48
N ILE A 52 2.05 1.45 -5.54
CA ILE A 52 2.75 0.40 -4.79
C ILE A 52 4.28 0.38 -4.96
N ALA A 53 4.81 0.88 -6.08
CA ALA A 53 6.25 0.97 -6.31
C ALA A 53 6.94 2.10 -5.50
N ASN A 54 6.17 3.08 -5.02
CA ASN A 54 6.63 4.21 -4.20
C ASN A 54 6.12 4.11 -2.74
N THR A 55 5.49 3.00 -2.36
CA THR A 55 4.92 2.78 -1.03
C THR A 55 5.77 1.82 -0.21
N THR A 56 6.11 2.22 1.02
CA THR A 56 6.92 1.38 1.93
C THR A 56 6.02 0.45 2.74
N CYS A 57 5.01 1.01 3.41
CA CYS A 57 4.05 0.22 4.17
C CYS A 57 2.67 0.88 4.21
N MET A 58 1.69 0.09 4.62
CA MET A 58 0.31 0.50 4.82
C MET A 58 -0.21 -0.01 6.17
N LEU A 59 -0.75 0.92 6.95
CA LEU A 59 -1.39 0.69 8.24
C LEU A 59 -2.90 0.72 8.06
N LEU A 60 -3.54 -0.42 8.37
CA LEU A 60 -4.97 -0.64 8.26
C LEU A 60 -5.60 -0.51 9.65
N GLY A 61 -6.23 0.64 9.92
CA GLY A 61 -6.89 0.95 11.18
C GLY A 61 -8.36 0.53 11.22
N THR A 62 -9.14 1.17 12.09
CA THR A 62 -10.57 0.92 12.27
C THR A 62 -11.36 0.97 10.97
N GLY A 63 -12.28 0.01 10.79
CA GLY A 63 -13.20 -0.02 9.66
C GLY A 63 -12.51 -0.28 8.30
N THR A 64 -11.32 -0.88 8.32
CA THR A 64 -10.62 -1.27 7.09
C THR A 64 -10.87 -2.73 6.73
N SER A 65 -10.75 -3.03 5.44
CA SER A 65 -10.63 -4.40 4.94
C SER A 65 -9.72 -4.42 3.72
N ILE A 66 -9.15 -5.59 3.42
CA ILE A 66 -8.27 -5.78 2.27
C ILE A 66 -8.58 -7.11 1.59
N THR A 67 -8.59 -7.11 0.26
CA THR A 67 -8.78 -8.32 -0.54
C THR A 67 -7.49 -9.12 -0.67
N GLN A 68 -7.60 -10.43 -0.88
CA GLN A 68 -6.45 -11.29 -1.20
C GLN A 68 -5.70 -10.81 -2.46
N ALA A 69 -6.42 -10.33 -3.47
CA ALA A 69 -5.82 -9.82 -4.70
C ALA A 69 -4.93 -8.61 -4.42
N ALA A 70 -5.37 -7.69 -3.56
CA ALA A 70 -4.55 -6.54 -3.16
C ALA A 70 -3.32 -6.98 -2.37
N MET A 71 -3.46 -7.93 -1.44
CA MET A 71 -2.32 -8.49 -0.70
C MET A 71 -1.26 -9.08 -1.64
N ARG A 72 -1.67 -9.79 -2.69
CA ARG A 72 -0.75 -10.37 -3.69
C ARG A 72 0.07 -9.29 -4.41
N GLU A 73 -0.57 -8.23 -4.90
CA GLU A 73 0.12 -7.16 -5.62
C GLU A 73 1.05 -6.35 -4.69
N LEU A 74 0.62 -6.09 -3.45
CA LEU A 74 1.41 -5.40 -2.44
C LEU A 74 2.66 -6.22 -2.05
N ALA A 75 2.49 -7.52 -1.80
CA ALA A 75 3.59 -8.42 -1.46
C ALA A 75 4.61 -8.52 -2.61
N LYS A 76 4.14 -8.62 -3.86
CA LYS A 76 5.00 -8.63 -5.05
C LYS A 76 5.82 -7.35 -5.18
N ALA A 77 5.27 -6.21 -4.78
CA ALA A 77 5.94 -4.92 -4.78
C ALA A 77 6.78 -4.66 -3.51
N GLY A 78 6.80 -5.57 -2.53
CA GLY A 78 7.52 -5.41 -1.27
C GLY A 78 6.90 -4.38 -0.32
N VAL A 79 5.57 -4.16 -0.39
CA VAL A 79 4.87 -3.27 0.54
C VAL A 79 4.40 -4.06 1.76
N LEU A 80 4.82 -3.65 2.96
CA LEU A 80 4.34 -4.27 4.19
C LEU A 80 2.92 -3.79 4.52
N VAL A 81 2.08 -4.69 5.00
CA VAL A 81 0.71 -4.38 5.45
C VAL A 81 0.58 -4.77 6.91
N GLY A 82 0.20 -3.81 7.76
CA GLY A 82 -0.02 -4.04 9.20
C GLY A 82 -1.43 -3.61 9.59
N PHE A 83 -2.07 -4.40 10.45
CA PHE A 83 -3.32 -3.99 11.11
C PHE A 83 -3.00 -3.33 12.44
N CYS A 84 -3.66 -2.22 12.74
CA CYS A 84 -3.46 -1.46 13.97
C CYS A 84 -4.80 -1.03 14.59
N GLY A 85 -4.76 -0.72 15.89
CA GLY A 85 -5.91 -0.16 16.61
C GLY A 85 -6.26 1.26 16.15
N GLY A 86 -7.32 1.82 16.73
CA GLY A 86 -7.71 3.22 16.55
C GLY A 86 -7.30 4.07 17.75
N GLY A 87 -7.04 5.36 17.52
CA GLY A 87 -6.85 6.35 18.58
C GLY A 87 -5.42 6.61 19.05
N GLY A 88 -4.42 5.93 18.46
CA GLY A 88 -3.02 5.99 18.90
C GLY A 88 -2.72 4.88 19.90
#